data_AF-A0A1I2HW42-F1
#
_entry.id   AF-A0A1I2HW42-F1
#
_cell.length_a   1.000
_cell.length_b   1.000
_cell.length_c   1.000
_cell.angle_alpha   90.00
_cell.angle_beta   90.00
_cell.angle_gamma   90.00
#
_symmetry.space_group_name_H-M   'P 1'
#
loop_
_entity.id
_entity.type
_entity.pdbx_description
1 polymer ?
#
loop_
_entity_poly.entity_id
_entity_poly.type
_entity_poly.pdbx_seq_one_letter_code
_entity_poly.pdbx_strand_id
1 'polypeptide(L)' 'MSKLLSINARPSDGLASLTVRDSGELYSGQLWSKCKARKSGVCDASGERYRPGAEIYRPVGNSRNRSMRILAALIDNT' A
#
# COMPACT_ATOMS: atom_id res chain seq x y z
N MET A 1 12.86 0.29 -8.81
CA MET A 1 11.68 -0.01 -9.64
C MET A 1 10.47 0.57 -8.94
N SER A 2 9.75 1.48 -9.59
CA SER A 2 8.49 2.03 -9.08
C SER A 2 7.35 1.05 -9.39
N LYS A 3 6.51 0.76 -8.40
CA LYS A 3 5.33 -0.11 -8.57
C LYS A 3 4.13 0.77 -8.87
N LEU A 4 3.34 0.38 -9.88
CA LEU A 4 2.14 1.13 -10.24
C LEU A 4 0.99 0.70 -9.31
N LEU A 5 0.33 1.70 -8.71
CA LEU A 5 -0.84 1.52 -7.86
C LEU A 5 -2.06 2.14 -8.53
N SER A 6 -3.19 1.45 -8.43
CA SER A 6 -4.50 2.00 -8.76
C SER A 6 -5.49 1.66 -7.65
N ILE A 7 -6.28 2.63 -7.23
CA ILE A 7 -7.32 2.43 -6.22
C ILE A 7 -8.58 1.94 -6.95
N ASN A 8 -9.11 0.78 -6.54
CA ASN A 8 -10.35 0.25 -7.10
C ASN A 8 -11.56 0.73 -6.29
N ALA A 9 -11.45 0.72 -4.95
CA ALA A 9 -12.53 1.13 -4.04
C ALA A 9 -11.97 1.44 -2.64
N ARG A 10 -12.72 2.21 -1.83
CA ARG A 10 -12.46 2.44 -0.40
C ARG A 10 -13.66 1.94 0.42
N PRO A 11 -13.66 0.68 0.87
CA PRO A 11 -14.83 0.09 1.53
C PRO A 11 -15.15 0.70 2.89
N SER A 12 -14.17 1.24 3.59
CA SER A 12 -14.34 1.90 4.89
C SER A 12 -13.17 2.83 5.20
N ASP A 13 -13.31 3.65 6.24
CA ASP A 13 -12.19 4.42 6.79
C ASP A 13 -11.07 3.46 7.21
N GLY A 14 -9.93 3.57 6.53
CA GLY A 14 -8.76 2.74 6.74
C GLY A 14 -8.72 1.41 5.98
N LEU A 15 -9.66 1.12 5.08
CA LEU A 15 -9.54 0.01 4.13
C LEU A 15 -9.56 0.54 2.69
N ALA A 16 -8.66 0.02 1.86
CA ALA A 16 -8.61 0.30 0.44
C ALA A 16 -8.47 -0.99 -0.36
N SER A 17 -9.27 -1.16 -1.41
CA SER A 17 -9.02 -2.15 -2.45
C SER A 17 -8.08 -1.54 -3.48
N LEU A 18 -6.88 -2.10 -3.62
CA LEU A 18 -5.84 -1.61 -4.50
C LEU A 18 -5.48 -2.67 -5.54
N THR A 19 -5.24 -2.21 -6.76
CA THR A 19 -4.54 -2.98 -7.78
C THR A 19 -3.07 -2.57 -7.77
N VAL A 20 -2.18 -3.54 -7.58
CA VAL A 20 -0.73 -3.33 -7.59
C VAL A 20 -0.12 -4.08 -8.76
N ARG A 21 0.69 -3.40 -9.57
CA ARG A 21 1.49 -4.03 -10.62
C ARG A 21 2.97 -3.97 -10.24
N ASP A 22 3.58 -5.15 -10.08
CA ASP A 22 4.99 -5.31 -9.72
C ASP A 22 5.66 -6.28 -10.67
N SER A 23 6.55 -5.78 -11.54
CA SER A 23 7.47 -6.58 -12.37
C SER A 23 6.82 -7.78 -13.10
N GLY A 24 5.59 -7.61 -13.56
CA GLY A 24 4.80 -8.63 -14.29
C GLY A 24 3.72 -9.34 -13.45
N GLU A 25 3.76 -9.23 -12.13
CA GLU A 25 2.67 -9.68 -11.26
C GLU A 25 1.61 -8.59 -11.09
N LEU A 26 0.34 -8.99 -11.18
CA LEU A 26 -0.82 -8.14 -10.98
C LEU A 26 -1.61 -8.63 -9.76
N TYR A 27 -1.72 -7.77 -8.76
CA TYR A 27 -2.52 -8.00 -7.56
C TYR A 27 -3.77 -7.14 -7.61
N SER A 28 -4.78 -7.55 -8.38
CA SER A 28 -6.04 -6.80 -8.53
C SER A 28 -7.01 -7.08 -7.38
N GLY A 29 -7.81 -6.07 -7.01
CA GLY A 29 -8.90 -6.22 -6.03
C GLY A 29 -8.46 -6.51 -4.59
N GLN A 30 -7.16 -6.58 -4.31
CA GLN A 30 -6.61 -6.91 -2.99
C GLN A 30 -7.00 -5.84 -1.97
N LEU A 31 -7.45 -6.25 -0.79
CA LEU A 31 -7.72 -5.34 0.33
C LEU A 31 -6.44 -4.98 1.09
N TRP A 32 -6.35 -3.73 1.50
CA TRP A 32 -5.25 -3.15 2.25
C TRP A 32 -5.79 -2.37 3.45
N SER A 33 -5.11 -2.48 4.58
CA SER A 33 -5.46 -1.78 5.82
C SER A 33 -4.49 -0.65 6.11
N LYS A 34 -5.02 0.54 6.42
CA LYS A 34 -4.30 1.70 6.93
C LYS A 34 -3.86 1.43 8.37
N CYS A 35 -2.60 1.72 8.68
CA CYS A 35 -2.05 1.65 10.03
C CYS A 35 -0.85 2.59 10.19
N LYS A 36 -0.34 2.72 11.42
CA LYS A 36 0.91 3.44 11.68
C LYS A 36 2.11 2.50 11.53
N ALA A 37 3.13 2.97 10.82
CA ALA A 37 4.38 2.25 10.63
C ALA A 37 5.10 2.05 11.97
N ARG A 38 5.43 0.80 12.32
CA ARG A 38 6.17 0.48 13.55
C ARG A 38 7.68 0.74 13.43
N LYS A 39 8.19 0.75 12.20
CA LYS A 39 9.61 0.93 11.88
C LYS A 39 9.73 1.88 10.69
N SER A 40 10.90 2.46 10.48
CA SER A 40 11.21 3.16 9.23
C SER A 40 11.22 2.19 8.06
N GLY A 41 10.99 2.71 6.86
CA GLY A 41 11.01 1.92 5.64
C GLY A 41 10.88 2.78 4.39
N VAL A 42 10.62 2.11 3.27
CA VAL A 42 10.45 2.75 1.96
C VAL A 42 9.07 2.40 1.44
N CYS A 43 8.38 3.39 0.90
CA CYS A 43 7.12 3.20 0.19
C CYS A 43 7.40 2.44 -1.10
N ASP A 44 6.79 1.27 -1.27
CA ASP A 44 7.03 0.42 -2.44
C ASP A 44 6.56 1.04 -3.77
N ALA A 45 5.63 2.01 -3.72
CA ALA A 45 5.10 2.65 -4.92
C ALA A 45 5.88 3.90 -5.32
N SER A 46 6.13 4.82 -4.38
CA SER A 46 6.83 6.08 -4.67
C SER A 46 8.35 5.99 -4.49
N GLY A 47 8.85 4.98 -3.77
CA GLY A 47 10.26 4.93 -3.33
C GLY A 47 10.60 5.90 -2.19
N GLU A 48 9.62 6.65 -1.67
CA GLU A 48 9.83 7.62 -0.59
C GLU A 48 10.08 6.93 0.76
N ARG A 49 11.00 7.47 1.55
CA ARG A 49 11.27 6.96 2.90
C ARG A 49 10.21 7.45 3.87
N TYR A 50 9.73 6.55 4.73
CA TYR A 50 8.84 6.90 5.83
C TYR A 50 9.47 6.59 7.19
N ARG A 51 9.04 7.34 8.21
CA ARG A 51 9.49 7.20 9.60
C ARG A 51 8.51 6.35 10.41
N PRO A 52 8.92 5.80 11.57
CA PRO A 52 7.97 5.23 12.52
C PRO A 52 6.87 6.23 12.86
N GLY A 53 5.63 5.76 12.98
CA GLY A 53 4.44 6.59 13.21
C GLY A 53 3.75 7.08 11.93
N ALA A 54 4.42 7.03 10.77
CA ALA A 54 3.81 7.42 9.49
C ALA A 54 2.61 6.53 9.14
N GLU A 55 1.59 7.11 8.52
CA GLU A 55 0.43 6.36 8.05
C GLU A 55 0.75 5.62 6.74
N ILE A 56 0.49 4.32 6.74
CA ILE A 56 0.79 3.41 5.64
C ILE A 56 -0.36 2.43 5.42
N TYR A 57 -0.55 1.97 4.20
CA TYR A 57 -1.36 0.81 3.87
C TYR A 57 -0.49 -0.44 3.77
N ARG A 58 -0.99 -1.55 4.30
CA ARG A 58 -0.42 -2.90 4.14
C ARG A 58 -1.48 -3.87 3.62
N PRO A 59 -1.12 -4.92 2.86
CA PRO A 59 -2.10 -5.91 2.41
C PRO A 59 -2.75 -6.63 3.58
N VAL A 60 -4.04 -6.93 3.44
CA VAL A 60 -4.80 -7.79 4.35
C VAL A 60 -4.67 -9.23 3.88
N GLY A 61 -4.37 -10.15 4.81
CA GLY A 61 -4.23 -11.58 4.52
C GLY A 61 -2.82 -12.00 4.11
N ASN A 62 -2.69 -13.27 3.71
CA ASN A 62 -1.41 -13.87 3.35
C ASN A 62 -1.18 -13.83 1.83
N SER A 63 -1.19 -12.62 1.26
CA SER A 63 -0.84 -12.39 -0.13
C SER A 63 0.68 -12.41 -0.35
N ARG A 64 1.14 -12.68 -1.57
CA ARG A 64 2.58 -12.63 -1.92
C ARG A 64 3.19 -11.25 -1.68
N ASN A 65 2.39 -10.20 -1.80
CA ASN A 65 2.80 -8.82 -1.55
C ASN A 65 2.75 -8.40 -0.06
N ARG A 66 2.57 -9.31 0.91
CA ARG A 66 2.42 -9.00 2.35
C ARG A 66 3.50 -8.09 2.98
N SER A 67 4.69 -8.04 2.40
CA SER A 67 5.78 -7.16 2.83
C SER A 67 5.63 -5.72 2.37
N MET A 68 4.83 -5.47 1.33
CA MET A 68 4.69 -4.17 0.71
C MET A 68 4.06 -3.14 1.64
N ARG A 69 4.56 -1.92 1.59
CA ARG A 69 4.09 -0.77 2.38
C ARG A 69 3.92 0.43 1.47
N ILE A 70 2.71 0.98 1.46
CA ILE A 70 2.39 2.16 0.67
C ILE A 70 2.08 3.31 1.62
N LEU A 71 2.65 4.50 1.41
CA LEU A 71 2.28 5.69 2.18
C LEU A 71 0.80 6.02 1.98
N ALA A 72 0.08 6.29 3.08
CA ALA A 72 -1.34 6.63 3.01
C ALA A 72 -1.58 7.90 2.20
N ALA A 73 -0.69 8.89 2.29
CA ALA A 73 -0.77 10.12 1.52
C ALA A 73 -0.77 9.91 -0.01
N LEU A 74 -0.19 8.82 -0.52
CA LEU A 74 -0.24 8.51 -1.95
C LEU A 74 -1.61 7.99 -2.37
N ILE A 75 -2.29 7.29 -1.47
CA ILE A 75 -3.60 6.71 -1.73
C ILE A 75 -4.67 7.77 -1.50
N ASP A 76 -4.59 8.53 -0.40
CA ASP A 76 -5.61 9.49 0.00
C ASP A 76 -5.70 10.69 -0.99
N ASN A 77 -4.60 11.02 -1.69
CA ASN A 77 -4.53 12.09 -2.70
C ASN A 77 -4.85 11.66 -4.14
N THR A 78 -5.22 10.40 -4.38
CA THR A 78 -5.72 9.91 -5.68
C THR A 78 -7.24 9.77 -5.63
#